data_AF-A0AAU3KP30-F1
#
_entry.id   AF-A0AAU3KP30-F1
#
_cell.length_a   1.000
_cell.length_b   1.000
_cell.length_c   1.000
_cell.angle_alpha   90.00
_cell.angle_beta   90.00
_cell.angle_gamma   90.00
#
_symmetry.space_group_name_H-M   'P 1'
#
loop_
_entity.id
_entity.type
_entity.pdbx_description
1 polymer ?
#
loop_
_entity_poly.entity_id
_entity_poly.type
_entity_poly.pdbx_seq_one_letter_code
_entity_poly.pdbx_strand_id
1 'polypeptide(L)'
;MADTSVGTAYAVVVTAVSDPMQVEGLEWERAVEYLPSLDSQAMQSWVRAQEATGVAVRHGVVIPGPQRRVAPRHPYREVCVPPAEYQLFSAAVRHRPEPALRA
;
A
#
# COMPACT_ATOMS: atom_id res chain seq x y z
N MET A 1 9.37 -15.98 27.20
CA MET A 1 8.01 -16.27 26.70
C MET A 1 7.51 -14.99 26.07
N ALA A 2 7.37 -14.96 24.74
CA ALA A 2 6.89 -13.77 24.04
C ALA A 2 5.39 -13.63 24.30
N ASP A 3 5.03 -12.54 24.98
CA ASP A 3 3.66 -12.12 25.20
C ASP A 3 3.08 -11.69 23.85
N THR A 4 2.30 -12.57 23.21
CA THR A 4 1.58 -12.26 21.98
C THR A 4 0.42 -11.34 22.34
N SER A 5 0.69 -10.05 22.40
CA SER A 5 -0.34 -9.04 22.64
C SER A 5 -1.37 -9.11 21.52
N VAL A 6 -2.50 -9.75 21.79
CA VAL A 6 -3.73 -9.65 20.98
C VAL A 6 -4.27 -8.24 21.17
N GLY A 7 -3.69 -7.26 20.46
CA GLY A 7 -3.96 -5.84 20.78
C GLY A 7 -4.21 -4.93 19.59
N THR A 8 -3.58 -5.15 18.43
CA THR A 8 -3.78 -4.25 17.28
C THR A 8 -3.55 -5.00 15.98
N ALA A 9 -4.62 -5.22 15.21
CA ALA A 9 -4.53 -5.66 13.84
C ALA A 9 -4.15 -4.45 12.98
N TYR A 10 -3.00 -4.54 12.31
CA TYR A 10 -2.58 -3.54 11.34
C TYR A 10 -2.97 -3.99 9.95
N ALA A 11 -3.54 -3.08 9.17
CA ALA A 11 -3.96 -3.34 7.81
C ALA A 11 -3.43 -2.26 6.88
N VAL A 12 -3.15 -2.69 5.65
CA VAL A 12 -2.79 -1.83 4.53
C VAL A 12 -3.76 -2.06 3.39
N VAL A 13 -3.93 -1.05 2.56
CA VAL A 13 -4.78 -1.11 1.39
C VAL A 13 -3.89 -1.20 0.16
N VAL A 14 -4.05 -2.26 -0.61
CA VAL A 14 -3.41 -2.46 -1.92
C VAL A 14 -4.42 -2.06 -2.99
N THR A 15 -4.05 -1.16 -3.87
CA THR A 15 -4.91 -0.69 -4.98
C THR A 15 -4.06 -0.26 -6.18
N ALA A 16 -4.70 0.18 -7.25
CA ALA A 16 -4.01 0.78 -8.40
C ALA A 16 -4.64 2.14 -8.74
N VAL A 17 -3.79 3.16 -8.85
CA VAL A 17 -4.19 4.56 -9.10
C VAL A 17 -3.53 5.10 -10.35
N SER A 18 -4.14 6.11 -10.97
CA SER A 18 -3.56 6.75 -12.16
C SER A 18 -2.38 7.67 -11.83
N ASP A 19 -2.35 8.23 -10.63
CA ASP A 19 -1.27 9.09 -10.17
C ASP A 19 -0.86 8.68 -8.74
N PRO A 20 0.31 8.02 -8.55
CA PRO A 20 0.76 7.56 -7.24
C PRO A 20 1.16 8.72 -6.31
N MET A 21 1.26 9.96 -6.79
CA MET A 21 1.52 11.14 -5.96
C MET A 21 0.26 11.63 -5.23
N GLN A 22 -0.94 11.25 -5.68
CA GLN A 22 -2.20 11.68 -5.06
C GLN A 22 -2.63 10.84 -3.86
N VAL A 23 -1.85 9.83 -3.51
CA VAL A 23 -2.13 8.96 -2.36
C VAL A 23 -0.99 9.03 -1.34
N GLU A 24 -1.37 9.04 -0.06
CA GLU A 24 -0.44 8.91 1.06
C GLU A 24 0.01 7.44 1.18
N GLY A 25 0.80 6.97 0.22
CA GLY A 25 1.25 5.59 0.11
C GLY A 25 2.57 5.47 -0.64
N LEU A 26 2.99 4.23 -0.92
CA LEU A 26 4.15 3.92 -1.76
C LEU A 26 3.71 3.05 -2.95
N GLU A 27 4.43 3.19 -4.06
CA GLU A 27 4.30 2.27 -5.20
C GLU A 27 4.65 0.83 -4.79
N TRP A 28 4.03 -0.13 -5.47
CA TRP A 28 4.09 -1.55 -5.12
C TRP A 28 5.52 -2.06 -4.93
N GLU A 29 6.42 -1.80 -5.88
CA GLU A 29 7.80 -2.29 -5.86
C GLU A 29 8.54 -1.83 -4.61
N ARG A 30 8.30 -0.60 -4.16
CA ARG A 30 8.92 -0.05 -2.97
C ARG A 30 8.19 -0.47 -1.69
N ALA A 31 6.88 -0.68 -1.75
CA ALA A 31 6.08 -1.08 -0.60
C ALA A 31 6.45 -2.50 -0.13
N VAL A 32 6.67 -3.44 -1.06
CA VAL A 32 7.01 -4.83 -0.72
C VAL A 32 8.38 -4.98 -0.05
N GLU A 33 9.29 -4.02 -0.23
CA GLU A 33 10.56 -3.97 0.52
C GLU A 33 10.34 -3.84 2.04
N TYR A 34 9.25 -3.17 2.45
CA TYR A 34 8.88 -2.98 3.86
C TYR A 34 7.81 -3.98 4.34
N LEU A 35 7.07 -4.59 3.40
CA LEU A 35 5.94 -5.48 3.65
C LEU A 35 6.16 -6.83 2.95
N PRO A 36 7.17 -7.63 3.36
CA PRO A 36 7.42 -8.93 2.74
C PRO A 36 6.22 -9.89 2.85
N SER A 37 5.34 -9.71 3.84
CA SER A 37 4.09 -10.47 3.95
C SER A 37 3.11 -10.24 2.78
N LEU A 38 3.24 -9.14 2.04
CA LEU A 38 2.46 -8.87 0.83
C LEU A 38 3.03 -9.50 -0.43
N ASP A 39 4.32 -9.87 -0.43
CA ASP A 39 5.06 -10.27 -1.63
C ASP A 39 4.77 -11.72 -2.06
N SER A 40 3.49 -12.05 -2.19
CA SER A 40 3.02 -13.32 -2.72
C SER A 40 2.72 -13.22 -4.21
N GLN A 41 2.96 -14.31 -4.95
CA GLN A 41 2.66 -14.39 -6.38
C GLN A 41 1.19 -14.04 -6.69
N ALA A 42 0.26 -14.43 -5.82
CA ALA A 42 -1.15 -14.10 -5.95
C ALA A 42 -1.42 -12.59 -5.86
N MET A 43 -0.79 -11.90 -4.90
CA MET A 43 -0.95 -10.45 -4.75
C MET A 43 -0.28 -9.69 -5.90
N GLN A 44 0.94 -10.08 -6.29
CA GLN A 44 1.63 -9.51 -7.45
C GLN A 44 0.79 -9.64 -8.72
N SER A 45 0.20 -10.82 -8.96
CA SER A 45 -0.65 -11.06 -10.14
C SER A 45 -1.91 -10.20 -10.10
N TRP A 46 -2.50 -10.03 -8.92
CA TRP A 46 -3.66 -9.16 -8.74
C TRP A 46 -3.34 -7.70 -9.02
N VAL A 47 -2.22 -7.17 -8.51
CA VAL A 47 -1.75 -5.80 -8.75
C VAL A 47 -1.52 -5.56 -10.24
N ARG A 48 -0.76 -6.44 -10.91
CA ARG A 48 -0.51 -6.35 -12.36
C ARG A 48 -1.80 -6.35 -13.18
N ALA A 49 -2.80 -7.15 -12.78
CA ALA A 49 -4.10 -7.13 -13.43
C ALA A 49 -4.82 -5.77 -13.26
N GLN A 50 -4.69 -5.12 -12.10
CA GLN A 50 -5.27 -3.80 -11.88
C GLN A 50 -4.55 -2.70 -12.67
N GLU A 51 -3.23 -2.80 -12.81
CA GLU A 51 -2.41 -1.90 -13.63
C GLU A 51 -2.77 -2.00 -15.13
N ALA A 52 -3.06 -3.22 -15.60
CA ALA A 52 -3.48 -3.48 -16.97
C ALA A 52 -4.96 -3.14 -17.26
N THR A 53 -5.73 -2.71 -16.24
CA THR A 53 -7.16 -2.46 -16.40
C THR A 53 -7.44 -1.03 -16.89
N GLY A 54 -7.94 -0.91 -18.12
CA GLY A 54 -8.46 0.34 -18.69
C GLY A 54 -7.58 0.95 -19.77
N VAL A 55 -7.86 2.21 -20.12
CA VAL A 55 -7.17 2.93 -21.21
C VAL A 55 -5.99 3.77 -20.71
N ALA A 56 -5.96 4.07 -19.40
CA ALA A 56 -4.93 4.89 -18.78
C ALA A 56 -3.94 4.04 -17.99
N VAL A 57 -2.67 4.45 -17.98
CA VAL A 57 -1.63 3.86 -17.14
C VAL A 57 -2.04 3.99 -15.67
N ARG A 58 -1.89 2.88 -14.93
CA ARG A 58 -2.14 2.80 -13.49
C ARG A 58 -0.93 2.19 -12.82
N HIS A 59 -0.74 2.58 -11.57
CA HIS A 59 0.38 2.18 -10.73
C HIS A 59 -0.17 1.48 -9.50
N GLY A 60 0.31 0.27 -9.23
CA GLY A 60 0.07 -0.43 -7.98
C GLY A 60 0.61 0.38 -6.80
N VAL A 61 -0.21 0.59 -5.78
CA VAL A 61 0.15 1.35 -4.59
C VAL A 61 -0.34 0.65 -3.34
N VAL A 62 0.41 0.81 -2.27
CA VAL A 62 0.05 0.39 -0.92
C VAL A 62 -0.11 1.62 -0.04
N ILE A 63 -1.20 1.68 0.71
CA ILE A 63 -1.58 2.82 1.56
C ILE A 63 -1.69 2.31 3.00
N PRO A 64 -1.08 2.99 3.99
CA PRO A 64 -1.20 2.60 5.38
C PRO A 64 -2.61 2.89 5.91
N GLY A 65 -3.15 1.94 6.68
CA GLY A 65 -4.44 2.08 7.34
C GLY A 65 -5.63 1.59 6.51
N PRO A 66 -6.84 1.61 7.08
CA PRO A 66 -8.03 1.01 6.48
C PRO A 66 -8.57 1.83 5.29
N GLN A 67 -9.40 1.18 4.47
CA GLN A 67 -9.99 1.64 3.20
C GLN A 67 -10.44 3.11 3.11
N ARG A 68 -10.78 3.78 4.23
CA ARG A 68 -11.35 5.13 4.26
C ARG A 68 -10.53 6.20 3.50
N ARG A 69 -9.30 5.89 3.10
CA ARG A 69 -8.39 6.76 2.33
C ARG A 69 -8.41 6.56 0.81
N VAL A 70 -9.10 5.54 0.29
CA VAL A 70 -9.20 5.28 -1.16
C VAL A 70 -10.57 5.67 -1.69
N ALA A 71 -10.61 6.42 -2.79
CA ALA A 71 -11.87 6.80 -3.42
C ALA A 71 -12.66 5.53 -3.81
N PRO A 72 -13.99 5.47 -3.58
CA PRO A 72 -14.81 4.25 -3.66
C PRO A 72 -14.94 3.61 -5.06
N ARG A 73 -14.21 4.12 -6.06
CA ARG A 73 -14.30 3.69 -7.47
C ARG A 73 -13.16 2.76 -7.92
N HIS A 74 -12.15 2.52 -7.09
CA HIS A 74 -11.00 1.69 -7.47
C HIS A 74 -11.08 0.31 -6.81
N PRO A 75 -10.77 -0.78 -7.53
CA PRO A 75 -10.59 -2.08 -6.91
C PRO A 75 -9.45 -2.02 -5.89
N TYR A 76 -9.70 -2.49 -4.68
CA TYR A 76 -8.74 -2.50 -3.58
C TYR A 76 -8.80 -3.83 -2.82
N ARG A 77 -7.72 -4.15 -2.12
CA ARG A 77 -7.64 -5.23 -1.13
C ARG A 77 -7.13 -4.67 0.17
N GLU A 78 -7.85 -4.92 1.26
CA GLU A 78 -7.35 -4.66 2.61
C GLU A 78 -6.68 -5.93 3.12
N VAL A 79 -5.43 -5.81 3.56
CA VAL A 79 -4.59 -6.94 3.93
C VAL A 79 -4.02 -6.69 5.32
N CYS A 80 -4.23 -7.64 6.22
CA CYS A 80 -3.61 -7.63 7.54
C CYS A 80 -2.12 -7.91 7.41
N VAL A 81 -1.29 -7.12 8.08
CA VAL A 81 0.17 -7.24 8.05
C VAL A 81 0.73 -7.30 9.46
N PRO A 82 1.91 -7.92 9.65
CA PRO A 82 2.57 -7.94 10.96
C PRO A 82 2.85 -6.52 11.49
N PRO A 83 2.70 -6.27 12.80
CA PRO A 83 2.93 -4.95 13.40
C PRO A 83 4.30 -4.32 13.06
N ALA A 84 5.36 -5.14 13.05
CA ALA A 84 6.71 -4.67 12.76
C ALA A 84 6.85 -4.17 11.31
N GLU A 85 6.31 -4.91 10.34
CA GLU A 85 6.30 -4.52 8.93
C GLU A 85 5.48 -3.24 8.72
N TYR A 86 4.30 -3.16 9.35
CA TYR A 86 3.46 -1.97 9.27
C TYR A 86 4.16 -0.71 9.78
N GLN A 87 4.88 -0.80 10.90
CA GLN A 87 5.59 0.34 11.48
C GLN A 87 6.72 0.84 10.58
N LEU A 88 7.50 -0.08 9.99
CA LEU A 88 8.55 0.24 9.02
C LEU A 88 7.96 0.91 7.78
N PHE A 89 6.91 0.31 7.23
CA PHE A 89 6.21 0.84 6.07
C PHE A 89 5.60 2.23 6.34
N SER A 90 4.92 2.41 7.48
CA SER A 90 4.32 3.68 7.87
C SER A 90 5.38 4.77 8.06
N ALA A 91 6.55 4.44 8.60
CA ALA A 91 7.67 5.36 8.67
C ALA A 91 8.17 5.74 7.26
N ALA A 92 8.34 4.77 6.37
CA ALA A 92 8.78 5.02 4.99
C ALA A 92 7.79 5.91 4.21
N VAL A 93 6.48 5.73 4.40
CA VAL A 93 5.43 6.60 3.82
C VAL A 93 5.59 8.04 4.32
N ARG A 94 5.79 8.25 5.63
CA ARG A 94 5.99 9.59 6.21
C ARG A 94 7.26 10.28 5.74
N HIS A 95 8.30 9.52 5.41
CA HIS A 95 9.56 10.05 4.88
C HIS A 95 9.59 10.19 3.36
N ARG A 96 8.48 9.89 2.66
CA ARG A 96 8.37 10.17 1.23
C ARG A 96 8.54 11.69 1.05
N PRO A 97 9.53 12.15 0.26
CA PRO A 97 9.66 13.57 -0.02
C PRO A 97 8.35 14.04 -0.62
N GLU A 98 7.72 15.03 0.02
CA GLU A 98 6.59 15.73 -0.60
C GLU A 98 7.05 16.25 -1.97
N PRO A 99 6.21 16.15 -3.01
CA PRO A 99 6.55 16.79 -4.28
C PRO A 99 6.80 18.26 -3.97
N ALA A 100 8.04 18.71 -4.21
CA ALA A 100 8.40 20.11 -4.06
C ALA A 100 7.34 20.93 -4.79
N LEU A 101 6.56 21.68 -4.02
CA LEU A 101 5.53 22.57 -4.52
C LEU A 101 6.22 23.43 -5.58
N ARG A 102 5.86 23.26 -6.87
CA ARG A 102 6.37 24.13 -7.92
C ARG A 102 5.85 25.54 -7.61
N ALA A 103 6.72 26.36 -7.04
CA ALA A 103 6.56 27.81 -6.95
C ALA A 103 6.73 28.44 -8.33
#